data_AF-A0A5C8BP52-F1
#
_entry.id   AF-A0A5C8BP52-F1
#
_cell.length_a   1.000
_cell.length_b   1.000
_cell.length_c   1.000
_cell.angle_alpha   90.00
_cell.angle_beta   90.00
_cell.angle_gamma   90.00
#
_symmetry.space_group_name_H-M   'P 1'
#
loop_
_entity.id
_entity.type
_entity.pdbx_description
1 polymer ?
#
loop_
_entity_poly.entity_id
_entity_poly.type
_entity_poly.pdbx_seq_one_letter_code
_entity_poly.pdbx_strand_id
1 'polypeptide(L)'
;MLKKVLKIKLKVVTSIIAILILAQVITAYFFGVIAEKQLNLQFKHMTDSSMITVVKHDYHRGWFSSSENVTLAVNSQFLKNIADLLPASAKESAPSVNKADYVINYSTNIT
;
A
#
# COMPACT_ATOMS: atom_id res chain seq x y z
N MET A 1 55.83 8.41 16.57
CA MET A 1 54.63 9.28 16.67
C MET A 1 53.64 9.11 15.50
N LEU A 2 54.11 8.88 14.26
CA LEU A 2 53.27 8.75 13.05
C LEU A 2 52.14 7.70 13.13
N LYS A 3 52.41 6.50 13.67
CA LYS A 3 51.41 5.42 13.83
C LYS A 3 50.24 5.78 14.77
N LYS A 4 50.48 6.63 15.79
CA LYS A 4 49.43 7.09 16.72
C LYS A 4 48.49 8.08 16.03
N VAL A 5 49.06 9.05 15.28
CA VAL A 5 48.30 10.04 14.52
C VAL A 5 47.44 9.38 13.44
N LEU A 6 47.98 8.39 12.73
CA LEU A 6 47.25 7.63 11.71
C LEU A 6 46.05 6.86 12.31
N LYS A 7 46.23 6.21 13.47
CA LYS A 7 45.13 5.51 14.17
C LYS A 7 44.03 6.45 14.66
N ILE A 8 44.38 7.65 15.10
CA ILE A 8 43.40 8.67 15.53
C ILE A 8 42.59 9.14 14.32
N LYS A 9 43.24 9.48 13.20
CA LYS A 9 42.55 9.88 11.97
C LYS A 9 41.63 8.75 11.44
N LEU A 10 42.09 7.50 11.50
CA LEU A 10 41.28 6.35 11.09
C LEU A 10 40.02 6.23 11.96
N LYS A 11 40.13 6.29 13.29
CA LYS A 11 38.98 6.24 14.22
C LYS A 11 37.96 7.36 13.95
N VAL A 12 38.43 8.57 13.67
CA VAL A 12 37.57 9.71 13.35
C VAL A 12 36.81 9.44 12.04
N VAL A 13 37.48 8.97 11.00
CA VAL A 13 36.84 8.62 9.73
C VAL A 13 35.81 7.50 9.92
N THR A 14 36.14 6.45 10.69
CA THR A 14 35.18 5.36 10.97
C THR A 14 33.96 5.86 11.73
N SER A 15 34.16 6.77 12.70
CA SER A 15 33.07 7.37 13.45
C SER A 15 32.15 8.22 12.57
N ILE A 16 32.72 9.00 11.65
CA ILE A 16 31.94 9.80 10.71
C ILE A 16 31.12 8.89 9.79
N ILE A 17 31.72 7.83 9.25
CA ILE A 17 31.01 6.85 8.41
C ILE A 17 29.86 6.20 9.18
N ALA A 18 30.08 5.81 10.43
CA ALA A 18 29.04 5.21 11.26
C ALA A 18 27.85 6.17 11.49
N ILE A 19 28.13 7.46 11.73
CA ILE A 19 27.08 8.49 11.88
C ILE A 19 26.30 8.66 10.57
N LEU A 20 26.98 8.69 9.42
CA LEU A 20 26.33 8.81 8.12
C LEU A 20 25.42 7.61 7.82
N ILE A 21 25.86 6.39 8.12
CA ILE A 21 25.04 5.18 7.98
C ILE A 21 23.81 5.27 8.89
N LEU A 22 23.99 5.68 10.15
CA LEU A 22 22.88 5.81 11.09
C LEU A 22 21.85 6.85 10.61
N ALA A 23 22.32 7.99 10.09
CA ALA A 23 21.46 9.01 9.52
C ALA A 23 20.65 8.49 8.32
N GLN A 24 21.26 7.68 7.44
CA GLN A 24 20.56 7.05 6.33
C GLN A 24 19.48 6.07 6.79
N VAL A 25 19.76 5.24 7.80
CA VAL A 25 18.78 4.29 8.35
C VAL A 25 17.58 5.01 8.97
N ILE A 26 17.83 6.06 9.76
CA ILE A 26 16.76 6.90 10.35
C ILE A 26 15.91 7.54 9.26
N THR A 27 16.56 8.09 8.23
CA THR A 27 15.88 8.76 7.11
C THR A 27 15.02 7.77 6.32
N ALA A 28 15.54 6.59 5.99
CA ALA A 28 14.80 5.54 5.30
C ALA A 28 13.58 5.08 6.11
N TYR A 29 13.74 4.91 7.43
CA TYR A 29 12.62 4.56 8.31
C TYR A 29 11.53 5.63 8.29
N PHE A 30 11.90 6.91 8.36
CA PHE A 30 10.96 8.03 8.35
C PHE A 30 10.19 8.11 7.02
N PHE A 31 10.88 7.98 5.89
CA PHE A 31 10.23 7.91 4.59
C PHE A 31 9.29 6.70 4.45
N GLY A 32 9.66 5.56 5.05
CA GLY A 32 8.77 4.39 5.13
C GLY A 32 7.44 4.69 5.84
N VAL A 33 7.48 5.45 6.95
CA VAL A 33 6.25 5.87 7.66
C VAL A 33 5.40 6.82 6.81
N ILE A 34 6.03 7.73 6.06
CA ILE A 34 5.31 8.64 5.16
C ILE A 34 4.65 7.85 4.02
N ALA A 35 5.38 6.90 3.43
CA ALA A 35 4.85 6.04 2.37
C ALA A 35 3.63 5.24 2.85
N GLU A 36 3.69 4.66 4.05
CA GLU A 36 2.55 3.98 4.69
C GLU A 36 1.32 4.89 4.79
N LYS A 37 1.48 6.12 5.31
CA LYS A 37 0.38 7.08 5.42
C LYS A 37 -0.19 7.45 4.05
N GLN A 38 0.66 7.69 3.07
CA GLN A 38 0.24 8.05 1.73
C GLN A 38 -0.50 6.90 1.04
N LEU A 39 -0.07 5.66 1.24
CA LEU A 39 -0.74 4.48 0.70
C LEU A 39 -2.13 4.31 1.32
N ASN A 40 -2.23 4.46 2.64
CA ASN A 40 -3.50 4.42 3.35
C ASN A 40 -4.47 5.52 2.87
N LEU A 41 -3.98 6.75 2.68
CA LEU A 41 -4.79 7.84 2.13
C LEU A 41 -5.31 7.54 0.72
N GLN A 42 -4.44 7.02 -0.16
CA GLN A 42 -4.84 6.62 -1.51
C GLN A 42 -5.86 5.49 -1.48
N PHE A 43 -5.62 4.47 -0.66
CA PHE A 43 -6.56 3.37 -0.45
C PHE A 43 -7.93 3.88 0.01
N LYS A 44 -7.94 4.78 1.00
CA LYS A 44 -9.18 5.40 1.49
C LYS A 44 -9.90 6.15 0.38
N HIS A 45 -9.21 6.99 -0.39
CA HIS A 45 -9.85 7.73 -1.49
C HIS A 45 -10.35 6.82 -2.62
N MET A 46 -9.63 5.74 -2.94
CA MET A 46 -10.08 4.77 -3.96
C MET A 46 -11.29 3.97 -3.51
N THR A 47 -11.41 3.71 -2.21
CA THR A 47 -12.48 2.86 -1.63
C THR A 47 -13.63 3.65 -1.04
N ASP A 48 -13.53 4.99 -0.98
CA ASP A 48 -14.60 5.91 -0.58
C ASP A 48 -15.64 6.08 -1.70
N SER A 49 -16.25 4.97 -2.11
CA SER A 49 -17.28 4.94 -3.12
C SER A 49 -18.35 3.91 -2.76
N SER A 50 -19.61 4.27 -2.94
CA SER A 50 -20.76 3.37 -2.75
C SER A 50 -20.78 2.21 -3.75
N MET A 51 -20.01 2.30 -4.85
CA MET A 51 -19.90 1.26 -5.88
C MET A 51 -18.96 0.13 -5.49
N ILE A 52 -18.07 0.34 -4.52
CA ILE A 52 -16.98 -0.59 -4.20
C ILE A 52 -17.18 -1.11 -2.78
N THR A 53 -16.77 -2.35 -2.52
CA THR A 53 -16.74 -2.97 -1.21
C THR A 53 -15.35 -3.55 -0.98
N VAL A 54 -14.71 -3.17 0.12
CA VAL A 54 -13.42 -3.74 0.53
C VAL A 54 -13.68 -5.13 1.11
N VAL A 55 -13.21 -6.16 0.42
CA VAL A 55 -13.29 -7.55 0.91
C VAL A 55 -12.09 -7.87 1.77
N LYS A 56 -10.90 -7.40 1.36
CA LYS A 56 -9.64 -7.67 2.04
C LYS A 56 -8.69 -6.50 1.88
N HIS A 57 -8.00 -6.14 2.96
CA HIS A 57 -6.92 -5.15 2.97
C HIS A 57 -5.84 -5.63 3.93
N ASP A 58 -4.76 -6.18 3.38
CA ASP A 58 -3.59 -6.61 4.14
C ASP A 58 -2.42 -5.68 3.82
N TYR A 59 -1.97 -4.91 4.81
CA TYR A 59 -0.76 -4.09 4.69
C TYR A 59 0.34 -4.66 5.60
N HIS A 60 1.52 -4.86 5.04
CA HIS A 60 2.70 -5.30 5.76
C HIS A 60 3.88 -4.36 5.52
N ARG A 61 4.47 -3.85 6.61
CA ARG A 61 5.63 -2.96 6.58
C ARG A 61 6.88 -3.67 7.08
N GLY A 62 7.86 -3.79 6.20
CA GLY A 62 9.23 -4.17 6.52
C GLY A 62 10.08 -2.97 6.94
N TRP A 63 11.37 -3.20 7.19
CA TRP A 63 12.30 -2.14 7.60
C TRP A 63 12.60 -1.13 6.49
N PHE A 64 12.65 -1.61 5.25
CA PHE A 64 12.96 -0.81 4.05
C PHE A 64 11.98 -1.06 2.92
N SER A 65 10.91 -1.82 3.15
CA SER A 65 9.93 -2.18 2.14
C SER A 65 8.53 -2.20 2.71
N SER A 66 7.53 -2.14 1.84
CA SER A 66 6.15 -2.40 2.21
C SER A 66 5.43 -3.16 1.12
N SER A 67 4.48 -3.99 1.53
CA SER A 67 3.62 -4.76 0.66
C SER A 67 2.18 -4.55 1.08
N GLU A 68 1.31 -4.28 0.11
CA GLU A 68 -0.12 -4.11 0.31
C GLU A 68 -0.86 -5.07 -0.63
N ASN A 69 -1.75 -5.89 -0.09
CA ASN A 69 -2.61 -6.77 -0.87
C ASN A 69 -4.06 -6.41 -0.61
N VAL A 70 -4.77 -6.07 -1.68
CA VAL A 70 -6.14 -5.59 -1.60
C VAL A 70 -7.03 -6.42 -2.51
N THR A 71 -8.18 -6.80 -1.96
CA THR A 71 -9.29 -7.40 -2.69
C THR A 71 -10.49 -6.48 -2.59
N LEU A 72 -10.89 -5.92 -3.73
CA LEU A 72 -12.08 -5.10 -3.89
C LEU A 72 -13.16 -5.91 -4.61
N ALA A 73 -14.41 -5.75 -4.20
CA ALA A 73 -15.56 -6.28 -4.92
C ALA A 73 -16.50 -5.14 -5.31
N VAL A 74 -17.30 -5.35 -6.35
CA VAL A 74 -18.39 -4.42 -6.66
C VAL A 74 -19.48 -4.56 -5.60
N ASN A 75 -19.99 -3.43 -5.12
CA ASN A 75 -21.05 -3.40 -4.13
C ASN A 75 -22.34 -4.04 -4.69
N SER A 76 -22.80 -5.11 -4.03
CA SER A 76 -24.01 -5.83 -4.45
C SER A 76 -25.27 -4.96 -4.47
N GLN A 77 -25.37 -3.96 -3.61
CA GLN A 77 -26.50 -3.03 -3.59
C GLN A 77 -26.43 -2.08 -4.79
N PHE A 78 -25.23 -1.64 -5.18
CA PHE A 78 -25.04 -0.85 -6.39
C PHE A 78 -25.44 -1.63 -7.64
N LEU A 79 -25.01 -2.89 -7.75
CA LEU A 79 -25.41 -3.76 -8.86
C LEU A 79 -26.91 -3.99 -8.93
N LYS A 80 -27.58 -4.19 -7.77
CA LYS A 80 -29.04 -4.29 -7.70
C LYS A 80 -29.73 -3.02 -8.19
N ASN A 81 -29.26 -1.86 -7.74
CA ASN A 81 -29.81 -0.57 -8.18
C ASN A 81 -29.69 -0.38 -9.70
N ILE A 82 -28.57 -0.77 -10.30
CA ILE A 82 -28.42 -0.75 -11.77
C ILE A 82 -29.38 -1.74 -12.43
N ALA A 83 -29.45 -2.98 -11.92
CA ALA A 83 -30.30 -4.02 -12.49
C ALA A 83 -31.79 -3.63 -12.46
N ASP A 84 -32.22 -2.92 -11.41
CA ASP A 84 -33.59 -2.42 -11.28
C ASP A 84 -33.94 -1.34 -12.32
N LEU A 85 -32.95 -0.54 -12.74
CA LEU A 85 -33.09 0.51 -13.75
C LEU A 85 -33.09 -0.01 -15.19
N LEU A 86 -32.70 -1.27 -15.43
CA LEU A 86 -32.68 -1.84 -16.77
C LEU A 86 -34.11 -2.06 -17.32
N PRO A 87 -34.35 -1.87 -18.63
CA PRO A 87 -35.62 -2.19 -19.25
C PRO A 87 -35.94 -3.69 -19.18
N ALA A 88 -37.22 -4.06 -19.16
CA ALA A 88 -37.68 -5.44 -18.93
C ALA A 88 -37.03 -6.48 -19.88
N SER A 89 -36.81 -6.11 -21.15
CA SER A 89 -36.15 -6.94 -22.16
C SER A 89 -34.69 -7.29 -21.82
N ALA A 90 -34.01 -6.44 -21.04
CA ALA A 90 -32.64 -6.68 -20.57
C ALA A 90 -32.60 -7.47 -19.24
N LYS A 91 -33.69 -7.46 -18.46
CA LYS A 91 -33.77 -8.19 -17.17
C LYS A 91 -33.83 -9.71 -17.37
N GLU A 92 -34.48 -10.20 -18.44
CA GLU A 92 -34.52 -11.63 -18.78
C GLU A 92 -33.17 -12.19 -19.21
N SER A 93 -32.27 -11.35 -19.73
CA SER A 93 -30.93 -11.75 -20.18
C SER A 93 -29.83 -11.45 -19.14
N ALA A 94 -30.18 -10.80 -18.03
CA ALA A 94 -29.21 -10.38 -17.04
C ALA A 94 -28.76 -11.58 -16.20
N PRO A 95 -27.44 -11.83 -16.06
CA PRO A 95 -26.94 -12.86 -15.16
C PRO A 95 -27.41 -12.54 -13.73
N SER A 96 -27.74 -13.59 -12.96
CA SER A 96 -28.19 -13.43 -11.58
C SER A 96 -27.18 -12.61 -10.80
N VAL A 97 -27.60 -11.44 -10.30
CA VAL A 97 -26.77 -10.51 -9.52
C VAL A 97 -26.52 -11.09 -8.12
N ASN A 98 -25.77 -12.20 -8.07
CA ASN A 98 -25.42 -12.89 -6.84
C ASN A 98 -23.97 -12.54 -6.47
N LYS A 99 -23.88 -11.64 -5.49
CA LYS A 99 -22.84 -11.28 -4.50
C LYS A 99 -21.32 -11.59 -4.69
N ALA A 100 -20.77 -12.24 -5.71
CA ALA A 100 -19.37 -12.70 -5.61
C ALA A 100 -18.43 -12.58 -6.82
N ASP A 101 -18.89 -12.30 -8.05
CA ASP A 101 -18.01 -12.61 -9.20
C ASP A 101 -17.16 -11.44 -9.72
N TYR A 102 -17.49 -10.19 -9.35
CA TYR A 102 -16.73 -9.02 -9.80
C TYR A 102 -15.74 -8.56 -8.72
N VAL A 103 -14.62 -9.27 -8.66
CA VAL A 103 -13.54 -9.03 -7.71
C VAL A 103 -12.30 -8.52 -8.45
N ILE A 104 -11.71 -7.45 -7.94
CA ILE A 104 -10.43 -6.90 -8.39
C ILE A 104 -9.42 -7.15 -7.27
N ASN A 105 -8.35 -7.86 -7.62
CA ASN A 105 -7.21 -8.06 -6.74
C ASN A 105 -6.04 -7.23 -7.25
N TYR A 106 -5.41 -6.47 -6.36
CA TYR A 106 -4.16 -5.80 -6.67
C TYR A 106 -3.17 -5.93 -5.51
N SER A 107 -1.89 -5.91 -5.87
CA SER A 107 -0.79 -5.94 -4.92
C SER A 107 0.17 -4.81 -5.23
N THR A 108 0.52 -4.03 -4.22
CA THR A 108 1.48 -2.93 -4.31
C THR A 108 2.71 -3.27 -3.50
N ASN A 109 3.89 -3.17 -4.11
CA ASN A 109 5.16 -3.39 -3.41
C ASN A 109 6.03 -2.15 -3.57
N ILE A 110 6.56 -1.65 -2.44
CA ILE A 110 7.47 -0.50 -2.38
C ILE A 110 8.78 -1.00 -1.76
N THR A 111 9.91 -0.73 -2.41
CA THR A 111 11.27 -1.09 -1.97
C THR A 111 12.16 0.15 -2.01
#